data_AF-A0A7C3RBC7-F1
#
_entry.id   AF-A0A7C3RBC7-F1
#
_cell.length_a   1.000
_cell.length_b   1.000
_cell.length_c   1.000
_cell.angle_alpha   90.00
_cell.angle_beta   90.00
_cell.angle_gamma   90.00
#
_symmetry.space_group_name_H-M   'P 1'
#
loop_
_entity.id
_entity.type
_entity.pdbx_description
1 polymer ?
#
loop_
_entity_poly.entity_id
_entity_poly.type
_entity_poly.pdbx_seq_one_letter_code
_entity_poly.pdbx_strand_id
1 'polypeptide(L)'
;MSKVYITKASTNLILHSLKKHLNVKQKRNDLLEELSEHFSFELMDLTLNDMELEHLYNEKNILKSLEELLNKIKNNNRIVKDYIEEQNRKYAYNIKEPAYHTTIVCEWLNKDFQNIVIPEVIQNNELILEEFKIFIQDNEHLNFNELNSQYQSKFKTKDNLKKIKYKNSGNLSVDNIKAFSEVKEYFENLPLDGTIQNYRYAPLFKIEKLLKDKKKVDTSEEYKEIEKLYNTKKKFMNIIFNTHKEKYNQDLSFSQDLLDEIGFKKCKGCSLQTSTVSSYYYNLVS
;
A
#
# COMPACT_ATOMS: atom_id res chain seq x y z
N MET A 1 -20.26 -18.20 -6.59
CA MET A 1 -18.97 -18.02 -5.90
C MET A 1 -19.15 -17.00 -4.78
N SER A 2 -18.66 -17.29 -3.56
CA SER A 2 -18.74 -16.35 -2.44
C SER A 2 -17.74 -15.21 -2.65
N LYS A 3 -18.23 -13.97 -2.63
CA LYS A 3 -17.39 -12.78 -2.64
C LYS A 3 -16.77 -12.57 -1.25
N VAL A 4 -15.49 -12.22 -1.22
CA VAL A 4 -14.72 -11.96 0.02
C VAL A 4 -13.94 -10.66 -0.11
N TYR A 5 -13.61 -10.05 1.04
CA TYR A 5 -12.99 -8.73 1.15
C TYR A 5 -11.49 -8.86 1.43
N ILE A 6 -10.68 -7.95 0.88
CA ILE A 6 -9.26 -7.82 1.19
C ILE A 6 -8.89 -6.38 1.54
N THR A 7 -7.73 -6.18 2.16
CA THR A 7 -7.22 -4.84 2.46
C THR A 7 -6.64 -4.15 1.21
N LYS A 8 -6.51 -2.82 1.23
CA LYS A 8 -5.73 -2.10 0.20
C LYS A 8 -4.27 -2.57 0.16
N ALA A 9 -3.68 -2.92 1.29
CA ALA A 9 -2.32 -3.47 1.34
C ALA A 9 -2.22 -4.80 0.57
N SER A 10 -3.23 -5.66 0.70
CA SER A 10 -3.35 -6.89 -0.08
C SER A 10 -3.55 -6.63 -1.58
N THR A 11 -4.27 -5.56 -1.94
CA THR A 11 -4.40 -5.13 -3.34
C THR A 11 -3.05 -4.64 -3.89
N ASN A 12 -2.31 -3.87 -3.09
CA ASN A 12 -0.96 -3.40 -3.42
C ASN A 12 0.06 -4.54 -3.57
N LEU A 13 -0.08 -5.61 -2.79
CA LEU A 13 0.70 -6.84 -2.97
C LEU A 13 0.47 -7.41 -4.38
N ILE A 14 -0.79 -7.59 -4.77
CA ILE A 14 -1.15 -8.13 -6.08
C ILE A 14 -0.60 -7.22 -7.20
N LEU A 15 -0.73 -5.89 -7.05
CA LEU A 15 -0.14 -4.90 -7.96
C LEU A 15 1.36 -5.04 -8.13
N HIS A 16 2.07 -5.17 -7.01
CA HIS A 16 3.53 -5.28 -7.02
C HIS A 16 3.96 -6.50 -7.83
N SER A 17 3.31 -7.65 -7.61
CA SER A 17 3.61 -8.87 -8.34
C SER A 17 3.20 -8.78 -9.81
N LEU A 18 2.06 -8.17 -10.13
CA LEU A 18 1.67 -7.89 -11.51
C LEU A 18 2.73 -7.10 -12.27
N LYS A 19 3.26 -6.02 -11.66
CA LYS A 19 4.32 -5.22 -12.28
C LYS A 19 5.57 -6.05 -12.58
N LYS A 20 5.98 -6.93 -11.66
CA LYS A 20 7.14 -7.82 -11.82
C LYS A 20 6.94 -8.83 -12.96
N HIS A 21 5.74 -9.36 -13.12
CA HIS A 21 5.48 -10.48 -14.04
C HIS A 21 4.96 -10.07 -15.41
N LEU A 22 4.18 -8.99 -15.52
CA LEU A 22 3.63 -8.56 -16.80
C LEU A 22 4.69 -7.89 -17.68
N ASN A 23 5.63 -7.12 -17.09
CA ASN A 23 6.73 -6.42 -17.78
C ASN A 23 6.35 -5.82 -19.16
N VAL A 24 5.11 -5.32 -19.31
CA VAL A 24 4.64 -4.66 -20.52
C VAL A 24 4.65 -3.17 -20.26
N LYS A 25 5.58 -2.47 -20.91
CA LYS A 25 5.61 -1.01 -20.88
C LYS A 25 4.49 -0.48 -21.77
N GLN A 26 3.56 0.26 -21.17
CA GLN A 26 2.48 0.91 -21.90
C GLN A 26 2.93 2.29 -22.38
N LYS A 27 2.41 2.74 -23.51
CA LYS A 27 2.66 4.11 -23.95
C LYS A 27 1.89 5.05 -23.03
N ARG A 28 2.50 6.19 -22.71
CA ARG A 28 1.90 7.22 -21.85
C ARG A 28 0.53 7.68 -22.34
N ASN A 29 0.36 7.90 -23.64
CA ASN A 29 -0.91 8.35 -24.21
C ASN A 29 -2.02 7.31 -24.01
N ASP A 30 -1.71 6.03 -24.23
CA ASP A 30 -2.65 4.93 -24.01
C ASP A 30 -3.07 4.87 -22.52
N LEU A 31 -2.13 5.06 -21.59
CA LEU A 31 -2.41 5.14 -20.15
C LEU A 31 -3.32 6.32 -19.81
N LEU A 32 -3.03 7.50 -20.35
CA LEU A 32 -3.82 8.70 -20.10
C LEU A 32 -5.23 8.56 -20.66
N GLU A 33 -5.38 8.06 -21.89
CA GLU A 33 -6.69 7.82 -22.51
C GLU A 33 -7.53 6.88 -21.65
N GLU A 34 -6.94 5.75 -21.23
CA GLU A 34 -7.60 4.76 -20.36
C GLU A 34 -7.98 5.33 -18.99
N LEU A 35 -7.18 6.21 -18.42
CA LEU A 35 -7.44 6.79 -17.09
C LEU A 35 -8.37 8.02 -17.15
N SER A 36 -8.53 8.65 -18.33
CA SER A 36 -9.18 9.95 -18.49
C SER A 36 -10.71 9.90 -18.49
N GLU A 37 -11.32 8.72 -18.32
CA GLU A 37 -12.77 8.54 -18.36
C GLU A 37 -13.54 9.54 -17.46
N HIS A 38 -12.97 9.94 -16.32
CA HIS A 38 -13.58 10.88 -15.36
C HIS A 38 -12.67 12.05 -14.98
N PHE A 39 -11.50 12.16 -15.60
CA PHE A 39 -10.46 13.12 -15.24
C PHE A 39 -9.93 13.81 -16.48
N SER A 40 -9.64 15.11 -16.37
CA SER A 40 -9.01 15.84 -17.49
C SER A 40 -7.69 15.19 -17.86
N PHE A 41 -7.55 14.87 -19.14
CA PHE A 41 -6.33 14.35 -19.74
C PHE A 41 -5.16 15.29 -19.44
N GLU A 42 -5.37 16.59 -19.62
CA GLU A 42 -4.39 17.64 -19.39
C GLU A 42 -3.94 17.65 -17.93
N LEU A 43 -4.88 17.61 -16.98
CA LEU A 43 -4.54 17.61 -15.55
C LEU A 43 -3.70 16.39 -15.16
N MET A 44 -4.04 15.20 -15.66
CA MET A 44 -3.26 13.99 -15.41
C MET A 44 -1.87 14.06 -16.05
N ASP A 45 -1.80 14.50 -17.31
CA ASP A 45 -0.55 14.63 -18.04
C ASP A 45 0.38 15.63 -17.35
N LEU A 46 -0.18 16.75 -16.89
CA LEU A 46 0.49 17.80 -16.15
C LEU A 46 0.95 17.36 -14.74
N THR A 47 0.43 16.28 -14.17
CA THR A 47 0.64 15.96 -12.74
C THR A 47 1.40 14.66 -12.52
N LEU A 48 1.10 13.63 -13.31
CA LEU A 48 1.51 12.26 -13.05
C LEU A 48 2.63 11.84 -14.00
N ASN A 49 3.66 11.19 -13.46
CA ASN A 49 4.68 10.56 -14.30
C ASN A 49 4.24 9.16 -14.75
N ASP A 50 4.99 8.57 -15.68
CA ASP A 50 4.68 7.27 -16.26
C ASP A 50 4.53 6.17 -15.21
N MET A 51 5.37 6.15 -14.16
CA MET A 51 5.27 5.11 -13.12
C MET A 51 4.00 5.20 -12.29
N GLU A 52 3.50 6.43 -12.08
CA GLU A 52 2.25 6.69 -11.36
C GLU A 52 1.04 6.38 -12.24
N LEU A 53 1.08 6.75 -13.53
CA LEU A 53 0.06 6.38 -14.50
C LEU A 53 -0.04 4.85 -14.64
N GLU A 54 1.08 4.16 -14.82
CA GLU A 54 1.13 2.70 -14.84
C GLU A 54 0.60 2.09 -13.54
N HIS A 55 0.88 2.71 -12.38
CA HIS A 55 0.34 2.25 -11.11
C HIS A 55 -1.19 2.34 -11.07
N LEU A 56 -1.76 3.50 -11.41
CA LEU A 56 -3.20 3.74 -11.42
C LEU A 56 -3.93 2.88 -12.46
N TYR A 57 -3.31 2.67 -13.63
CA TYR A 57 -3.86 1.80 -14.66
C TYR A 57 -3.95 0.34 -14.20
N ASN A 58 -2.91 -0.15 -13.54
CA ASN A 58 -2.94 -1.49 -12.97
C ASN A 58 -3.94 -1.59 -11.81
N GLU A 59 -4.08 -0.55 -10.98
CA GLU A 59 -5.13 -0.48 -9.95
C GLU A 59 -6.53 -0.57 -10.59
N LYS A 60 -6.81 0.24 -11.62
CA LYS A 60 -8.06 0.20 -12.40
C LYS A 60 -8.34 -1.23 -12.88
N ASN A 61 -7.35 -1.90 -13.48
CA ASN A 61 -7.56 -3.24 -14.02
C ASN A 61 -7.78 -4.32 -12.96
N ILE A 62 -7.14 -4.24 -11.79
CA ILE A 62 -7.42 -5.18 -10.70
C ILE A 62 -8.84 -5.02 -10.19
N LEU A 63 -9.29 -3.76 -10.04
CA LEU A 63 -10.65 -3.46 -9.63
C LEU A 63 -11.66 -3.94 -10.68
N LYS A 64 -11.35 -3.79 -11.96
CA LYS A 64 -12.21 -4.19 -13.08
C LYS A 64 -12.28 -5.70 -13.29
N SER A 65 -11.14 -6.38 -13.36
CA SER A 65 -11.06 -7.83 -13.62
C SER A 65 -9.71 -8.40 -13.16
N LEU A 66 -9.61 -8.74 -11.87
CA LEU A 66 -8.42 -9.39 -11.32
C LEU A 66 -8.14 -10.75 -11.98
N GLU A 67 -9.18 -11.51 -12.31
CA GLU A 67 -9.06 -12.84 -12.92
C GLU A 67 -8.35 -12.78 -14.29
N GLU A 68 -8.76 -11.85 -15.16
CA GLU A 68 -8.10 -11.64 -16.46
C GLU A 68 -6.62 -11.26 -16.32
N LEU A 69 -6.28 -10.47 -15.30
CA LEU A 69 -4.90 -10.10 -15.04
C LEU A 69 -4.07 -11.29 -14.55
N LEU A 70 -4.62 -12.10 -13.65
CA LEU A 70 -3.95 -13.28 -13.11
C LEU A 70 -3.74 -14.34 -14.19
N ASN A 71 -4.68 -14.49 -15.12
CA ASN A 71 -4.54 -15.38 -16.28
C ASN A 71 -3.40 -14.99 -17.23
N LYS A 72 -2.94 -13.73 -17.19
CA LYS A 72 -1.78 -13.25 -17.97
C LYS A 72 -0.44 -13.52 -17.27
N ILE A 73 -0.43 -13.85 -15.98
CA ILE A 73 0.78 -14.09 -15.20
C ILE A 73 1.10 -15.58 -15.16
N LYS A 74 2.31 -15.96 -15.59
CA LYS A 74 2.84 -17.30 -15.33
C LYS A 74 3.13 -17.48 -13.83
N ASN A 75 2.73 -18.62 -13.26
CA ASN A 75 2.90 -18.95 -11.84
C ASN A 75 2.26 -17.94 -10.88
N ASN A 76 1.04 -17.50 -11.17
CA ASN A 76 0.26 -16.59 -10.32
C ASN A 76 0.10 -17.07 -8.86
N ASN A 77 0.17 -18.38 -8.62
CA ASN A 77 0.20 -19.00 -7.28
C ASN A 77 1.43 -18.64 -6.43
N ARG A 78 2.50 -18.10 -7.02
CA ARG A 78 3.70 -17.64 -6.30
C ARG A 78 3.63 -16.20 -5.84
N ILE A 79 2.63 -15.42 -6.27
CA ILE A 79 2.47 -13.99 -5.99
C ILE A 79 2.56 -13.70 -4.49
N VAL A 80 1.82 -14.46 -3.68
CA VAL A 80 1.81 -14.27 -2.23
C VAL A 80 3.10 -14.75 -1.59
N LYS A 81 3.62 -15.91 -2.02
CA LYS A 81 4.85 -16.48 -1.45
C LYS A 81 6.05 -15.56 -1.66
N ASP A 82 6.30 -15.14 -2.89
CA ASP A 82 7.42 -14.26 -3.23
C ASP A 82 7.32 -12.92 -2.47
N TYR A 83 6.11 -12.37 -2.32
CA TYR A 83 5.89 -11.16 -1.52
C TYR A 83 6.24 -11.36 -0.05
N ILE A 84 5.77 -12.46 0.57
CA ILE A 84 6.06 -12.76 1.99
C ILE A 84 7.57 -12.90 2.21
N GLU A 85 8.26 -13.64 1.34
CA GLU A 85 9.71 -13.81 1.41
C GLU A 85 10.43 -12.46 1.36
N GLU A 86 10.02 -11.56 0.45
CA GLU A 86 10.57 -10.21 0.35
C GLU A 86 10.28 -9.36 1.59
N GLN A 87 9.06 -9.38 2.10
CA GLN A 87 8.71 -8.58 3.28
C GLN A 87 9.36 -9.12 4.57
N ASN A 88 9.54 -10.43 4.70
CA ASN A 88 10.18 -11.05 5.85
C ASN A 88 11.69 -10.80 5.92
N ARG A 89 12.29 -10.26 4.85
CA ARG A 89 13.64 -9.67 4.88
C ARG A 89 13.63 -8.21 5.35
N LYS A 90 12.51 -7.51 5.21
CA LYS A 90 12.36 -6.08 5.55
C LYS A 90 11.91 -5.83 6.98
N TYR A 91 11.22 -6.79 7.59
CA TYR A 91 10.60 -6.62 8.89
C TYR A 91 10.99 -7.67 9.93
N ALA A 92 11.13 -7.23 11.19
CA ALA A 92 11.54 -8.08 12.29
C ALA A 92 10.47 -9.13 12.66
N TYR A 93 9.21 -8.73 12.73
CA TYR A 93 8.11 -9.67 12.93
C TYR A 93 7.68 -10.25 11.60
N ASN A 94 7.70 -11.57 11.48
CA ASN A 94 7.34 -12.27 10.25
C ASN A 94 5.89 -11.94 9.83
N ILE A 95 5.76 -11.46 8.61
CA ILE A 95 4.50 -11.33 7.88
C ILE A 95 4.03 -12.73 7.49
N LYS A 96 2.75 -13.00 7.78
CA LYS A 96 2.05 -14.22 7.40
C LYS A 96 1.32 -14.01 6.07
N GLU A 97 0.75 -15.09 5.54
CA GLU A 97 -0.09 -15.02 4.35
C GLU A 97 -1.21 -13.98 4.53
N PRO A 98 -1.46 -13.15 3.51
CA PRO A 98 -2.55 -12.19 3.55
C PRO A 98 -3.87 -12.95 3.67
N ALA A 99 -4.77 -12.39 4.50
CA ALA A 99 -6.07 -12.97 4.70
C ALA A 99 -7.14 -12.30 3.84
N TYR A 100 -8.11 -13.07 3.35
CA TYR A 100 -9.39 -12.54 2.92
C TYR A 100 -10.45 -12.72 4.00
N HIS A 101 -11.45 -11.85 3.97
CA HIS A 101 -12.45 -11.72 5.01
C HIS A 101 -13.83 -11.97 4.41
N THR A 102 -14.73 -12.64 5.13
CA THR A 102 -16.12 -12.84 4.67
C THR A 102 -17.04 -11.69 5.09
N THR A 103 -16.54 -10.73 5.86
CA THR A 103 -17.28 -9.58 6.36
C THR A 103 -16.40 -8.34 6.44
N ILE A 104 -16.97 -7.19 6.10
CA ILE A 104 -16.30 -5.89 6.11
C ILE A 104 -16.05 -5.34 7.53
N VAL A 105 -16.81 -5.80 8.52
CA VAL A 105 -16.68 -5.38 9.92
C VAL A 105 -15.68 -6.21 10.71
N CYS A 106 -14.89 -7.08 10.04
CA CYS A 106 -13.88 -7.86 10.72
C CYS A 106 -12.84 -6.95 11.38
N GLU A 107 -12.59 -7.13 12.68
CA GLU A 107 -11.59 -6.35 13.43
C GLU A 107 -10.20 -6.44 12.78
N TRP A 108 -9.84 -7.62 12.29
CA TRP A 108 -8.54 -7.89 11.69
C TRP A 108 -8.38 -7.23 10.31
N LEU A 109 -9.48 -7.04 9.57
CA LEU A 109 -9.48 -6.29 8.32
C LEU A 109 -9.17 -4.81 8.56
N ASN A 110 -9.55 -4.28 9.72
CA ASN A 110 -9.43 -2.87 10.07
C ASN A 110 -8.24 -2.57 10.99
N LYS A 111 -7.48 -3.59 11.40
CA LYS A 111 -6.34 -3.43 12.31
C LYS A 111 -5.15 -2.80 11.60
N ASP A 112 -4.56 -1.77 12.20
CA ASP A 112 -3.32 -1.13 11.73
C ASP A 112 -2.16 -2.13 11.68
N PHE A 113 -1.30 -1.99 10.68
CA PHE A 113 -0.06 -2.76 10.60
C PHE A 113 1.03 -2.05 11.39
N GLN A 114 1.73 -2.79 12.25
CA GLN A 114 2.89 -2.31 13.01
C GLN A 114 4.02 -3.30 12.92
N ASN A 115 5.24 -2.81 12.73
CA ASN A 115 6.43 -3.64 12.70
C ASN A 115 7.70 -2.81 12.99
N ILE A 116 8.85 -3.49 13.08
CA ILE A 116 10.17 -2.88 13.15
C ILE A 116 10.90 -3.18 11.83
N VAL A 117 11.43 -2.13 11.20
CA VAL A 117 12.18 -2.25 9.95
C VAL A 117 13.57 -2.79 10.25
N ILE A 118 13.97 -3.81 9.51
CA ILE A 118 15.33 -4.36 9.55
C ILE A 118 16.25 -3.39 8.79
N PRO A 119 17.37 -2.93 9.37
CA PRO A 119 18.34 -2.10 8.69
C PRO A 119 18.90 -2.76 7.42
N GLU A 120 19.07 -2.00 6.33
CA GLU A 120 19.53 -2.52 5.03
C GLU A 120 20.86 -3.30 5.12
N VAL A 121 21.76 -2.87 6.01
CA VAL A 121 23.05 -3.55 6.28
C VAL A 121 22.89 -4.96 6.85
N ILE A 122 21.76 -5.27 7.49
CA ILE A 122 21.44 -6.60 8.04
C ILE A 122 20.70 -7.47 7.02
N GLN A 123 19.86 -6.88 6.14
CA GLN A 123 18.94 -7.63 5.27
C GLN A 123 19.64 -8.63 4.32
N ASN A 124 20.90 -8.38 3.97
CA ASN A 124 21.67 -9.19 3.02
C ASN A 124 22.53 -10.28 3.69
N ASN A 125 22.57 -10.36 5.02
CA ASN A 125 23.33 -11.38 5.75
C ASN A 125 22.37 -12.27 6.55
N GLU A 126 22.13 -13.48 6.07
CA GLU A 126 21.11 -14.39 6.63
C GLU A 126 21.37 -14.74 8.11
N LEU A 127 22.64 -14.91 8.52
CA LEU A 127 22.98 -15.24 9.91
C LEU A 127 22.67 -14.07 10.85
N ILE A 128 23.07 -12.85 10.46
CA ILE A 128 22.81 -11.64 11.25
C ILE A 128 21.32 -11.28 11.23
N LEU A 129 20.63 -11.54 10.12
CA LEU A 129 19.19 -11.36 9.98
C LEU A 129 18.41 -12.19 11.00
N GLU A 130 18.71 -13.49 11.11
CA GLU A 130 18.05 -14.37 12.07
C GLU A 130 18.42 -13.99 13.51
N GLU A 131 19.69 -13.65 13.79
CA GLU A 131 20.10 -13.13 15.10
C GLU A 131 19.34 -11.84 15.48
N PHE A 132 19.15 -10.93 14.53
CA PHE A 132 18.38 -9.71 14.72
C PHE A 132 16.92 -9.99 15.04
N LYS A 133 16.28 -10.92 14.34
CA LYS A 133 14.88 -11.29 14.60
C LYS A 133 14.72 -11.91 15.99
N ILE A 134 15.61 -12.82 16.38
CA ILE A 134 15.63 -13.42 17.72
C ILE A 134 15.81 -12.33 18.78
N PHE A 135 16.77 -11.41 18.58
CA PHE A 135 16.98 -10.29 19.49
C PHE A 135 15.71 -9.44 19.69
N ILE A 136 15.00 -9.09 18.61
CA ILE A 136 13.76 -8.31 18.71
C ILE A 136 12.68 -9.08 19.47
N GLN A 137 12.56 -10.40 19.25
CA GLN A 137 11.58 -11.24 19.94
C GLN A 137 11.90 -11.39 21.43
N ASP A 138 13.15 -11.68 21.79
CA ASP A 138 13.59 -11.85 23.18
C ASP A 138 13.41 -10.56 24.01
N ASN A 139 13.40 -9.41 23.34
CA ASN A 139 13.33 -8.08 23.96
C ASN A 139 11.99 -7.37 23.71
N GLU A 140 10.94 -8.09 23.28
CA GLU A 140 9.64 -7.49 22.97
C GLU A 140 8.96 -6.80 24.18
N HIS A 141 9.36 -7.21 25.39
CA HIS A 141 8.86 -6.67 26.66
C HIS A 141 9.43 -5.28 26.99
N LEU A 142 10.53 -4.87 26.34
CA LEU A 142 11.16 -3.57 26.56
C LEU A 142 10.35 -2.45 25.91
N ASN A 143 10.46 -1.24 26.46
CA ASN A 143 9.98 -0.07 25.72
C ASN A 143 10.92 0.22 24.53
N PHE A 144 10.42 0.99 23.55
CA PHE A 144 11.14 1.17 22.29
C PHE A 144 12.50 1.87 22.44
N ASN A 145 12.65 2.77 23.42
CA ASN A 145 13.92 3.47 23.66
C ASN A 145 14.96 2.53 24.26
N GLU A 146 14.55 1.70 25.23
CA GLU A 146 15.40 0.66 25.82
C GLU A 146 15.83 -0.37 24.77
N LEU A 147 14.87 -0.87 23.97
CA LEU A 147 15.13 -1.78 22.86
C LEU A 147 16.15 -1.19 21.88
N ASN A 148 16.02 0.10 21.55
CA ASN A 148 16.94 0.80 20.67
C ASN A 148 18.35 0.92 21.25
N SER A 149 18.48 1.26 22.53
CA SER A 149 19.78 1.32 23.21
C SER A 149 20.45 -0.06 23.28
N GLN A 150 19.71 -1.11 23.59
CA GLN A 150 20.23 -2.48 23.58
C GLN A 150 20.63 -2.93 22.18
N TYR A 151 19.85 -2.58 21.17
CA TYR A 151 20.18 -2.84 19.75
C TYR A 151 21.52 -2.20 19.38
N GLN A 152 21.71 -0.91 19.67
CA GLN A 152 22.95 -0.19 19.36
C GLN A 152 24.17 -0.83 20.05
N SER A 153 24.00 -1.26 21.30
CA SER A 153 25.05 -1.94 22.06
C SER A 153 25.38 -3.31 21.47
N LYS A 154 24.37 -4.17 21.24
CA LYS A 154 24.54 -5.54 20.73
C LYS A 154 25.16 -5.56 19.33
N PHE A 155 24.64 -4.75 18.42
CA PHE A 155 25.07 -4.71 17.02
C PHE A 155 26.17 -3.68 16.75
N LYS A 156 26.70 -3.02 17.79
CA LYS A 156 27.79 -2.03 17.73
C LYS A 156 27.56 -0.96 16.64
N THR A 157 26.34 -0.44 16.58
CA THR A 157 25.91 0.52 15.57
C THR A 157 25.42 1.82 16.22
N LYS A 158 25.50 2.91 15.46
CA LYS A 158 24.92 4.21 15.82
C LYS A 158 23.53 4.43 15.21
N ASP A 159 23.09 3.52 14.33
CA ASP A 159 21.78 3.61 13.73
C ASP A 159 20.70 3.36 14.77
N ASN A 160 19.54 3.99 14.58
CA ASN A 160 18.36 3.72 15.40
C ASN A 160 17.47 2.69 14.72
N LEU A 161 16.81 1.86 15.51
CA LEU A 161 15.65 1.09 15.10
C LEU A 161 14.57 2.02 14.56
N LYS A 162 13.81 1.52 13.59
CA LYS A 162 12.72 2.24 12.98
C LYS A 162 11.42 1.46 13.14
N LYS A 163 10.51 1.98 13.97
CA LYS A 163 9.14 1.49 14.05
C LYS A 163 8.32 2.06 12.90
N ILE A 164 7.52 1.20 12.28
CA ILE A 164 6.52 1.62 11.30
C ILE A 164 5.13 1.33 11.83
N LYS A 165 4.21 2.24 11.53
CA LYS A 165 2.78 2.07 11.74
C LYS A 165 2.07 2.53 10.48
N TYR A 166 1.51 1.59 9.73
CA TYR A 166 0.67 1.89 8.59
C TYR A 166 -0.78 1.78 9.02
N LYS A 167 -1.52 2.87 8.85
CA LYS A 167 -2.96 2.83 9.03
C LYS A 167 -3.55 1.88 8.00
N ASN A 168 -4.35 0.93 8.46
CA ASN A 168 -5.03 0.06 7.52
C ASN A 168 -6.12 0.88 6.82
N SER A 169 -6.09 0.91 5.50
CA SER A 169 -7.03 1.69 4.69
C SER A 169 -8.28 0.87 4.47
N GLY A 170 -8.92 0.44 5.57
CA GLY A 170 -10.30 -0.05 5.55
C GLY A 170 -11.22 0.88 4.75
N ASN A 171 -12.45 0.44 4.43
CA ASN A 171 -13.35 1.10 3.47
C ASN A 171 -13.63 2.58 3.82
N LEU A 172 -12.72 3.48 3.45
CA LEU A 172 -12.82 4.92 3.70
C LEU A 172 -13.53 5.53 2.50
N SER A 173 -14.73 6.04 2.71
CA SER A 173 -15.39 6.94 1.77
C SER A 173 -14.73 8.31 1.87
N VAL A 174 -14.15 8.80 0.78
CA VAL A 174 -13.67 10.17 0.68
C VAL A 174 -14.69 10.94 -0.16
N ASP A 175 -15.05 12.15 0.25
CA ASP A 175 -15.79 13.08 -0.61
C ASP A 175 -14.87 13.50 -1.78
N ASN A 176 -14.95 12.74 -2.86
CA ASN A 176 -14.07 12.85 -4.01
C ASN A 176 -14.29 14.18 -4.77
N ILE A 177 -15.48 14.80 -4.69
CA ILE A 177 -15.83 16.00 -5.46
C ILE A 177 -15.05 17.20 -4.93
N LYS A 178 -15.20 17.52 -3.64
CA LYS A 178 -14.50 18.66 -3.04
C LYS A 178 -12.98 18.46 -3.11
N ALA A 179 -12.53 17.24 -2.83
CA ALA A 179 -11.12 16.90 -2.88
C ALA A 179 -10.51 17.09 -4.28
N PHE A 180 -11.27 16.83 -5.34
CA PHE A 180 -10.83 17.01 -6.72
C PHE A 180 -10.70 18.48 -7.11
N SER A 181 -11.65 19.33 -6.74
CA SER A 181 -11.57 20.77 -7.01
C SER A 181 -10.31 21.41 -6.42
N GLU A 182 -9.97 21.08 -5.18
CA GLU A 182 -8.76 21.58 -4.50
C GLU A 182 -7.46 21.12 -5.20
N VAL A 183 -7.44 19.86 -5.66
CA VAL A 183 -6.30 19.31 -6.41
C VAL A 183 -6.15 20.00 -7.76
N LYS A 184 -7.25 20.17 -8.48
CA LYS A 184 -7.28 20.83 -9.79
C LYS A 184 -6.75 22.26 -9.66
N GLU A 185 -7.30 23.04 -8.73
CA GLU A 185 -6.87 24.42 -8.48
C GLU A 185 -5.38 24.51 -8.14
N TYR A 186 -4.85 23.59 -7.33
CA TYR A 186 -3.43 23.57 -7.00
C TYR A 186 -2.54 23.37 -8.24
N PHE A 187 -2.85 22.41 -9.09
CA PHE A 187 -2.02 22.08 -10.25
C PHE A 187 -2.16 23.08 -11.40
N GLU A 188 -3.33 23.70 -11.57
CA GLU A 188 -3.55 24.79 -12.53
C GLU A 188 -2.77 26.06 -12.15
N ASN A 189 -2.60 26.31 -10.84
CA ASN A 189 -1.86 27.46 -10.32
C ASN A 189 -0.41 27.13 -9.94
N LEU A 190 0.07 25.90 -10.20
CA LEU A 190 1.42 25.50 -9.85
C LEU A 190 2.42 26.28 -10.71
N PRO A 191 3.39 27.00 -10.11
CA PRO A 191 4.39 27.74 -10.87
C PRO A 191 5.10 26.84 -11.88
N LEU A 192 5.27 27.35 -13.10
CA LEU A 192 5.99 26.64 -14.17
C LEU A 192 7.50 26.86 -14.10
N ASP A 193 7.96 27.69 -13.17
CA ASP A 193 9.35 28.04 -12.91
C ASP A 193 9.78 27.68 -11.47
N GLY A 194 11.10 27.55 -11.27
CA GLY A 194 11.69 27.32 -9.96
C GLY A 194 11.78 25.85 -9.53
N THR A 195 12.12 25.63 -8.25
CA THR A 195 12.53 24.33 -7.73
C THR A 195 11.45 23.25 -7.81
N ILE A 196 10.17 23.64 -7.67
CA ILE A 196 9.02 22.72 -7.72
C ILE A 196 8.93 22.03 -9.10
N GLN A 197 9.30 22.71 -10.18
CA GLN A 197 9.27 22.17 -11.54
C GLN A 197 10.11 20.89 -11.66
N ASN A 198 11.28 20.85 -11.00
CA ASN A 198 12.17 19.69 -10.99
C ASN A 198 11.55 18.46 -10.31
N TYR A 199 10.58 18.68 -9.42
CA TYR A 199 9.92 17.62 -8.65
C TYR A 199 8.53 17.27 -9.18
N ARG A 200 7.95 18.06 -10.10
CA ARG A 200 6.63 17.84 -10.68
C ARG A 200 6.42 16.41 -11.19
N TYR A 201 7.36 15.96 -12.02
CA TYR A 201 7.37 14.60 -12.57
C TYR A 201 8.19 13.62 -11.73
N ALA A 202 8.74 14.06 -10.60
CA ALA A 202 9.42 13.14 -9.71
C ALA A 202 8.41 12.11 -9.16
N PRO A 203 8.79 10.83 -9.10
CA PRO A 203 7.98 9.80 -8.46
C PRO A 203 7.80 10.08 -6.97
N LEU A 204 6.60 9.82 -6.44
CA LEU A 204 6.29 10.05 -5.03
C LEU A 204 7.36 9.49 -4.06
N PHE A 205 7.93 8.30 -4.33
CA PHE A 205 8.96 7.72 -3.45
C PHE A 205 10.27 8.53 -3.44
N LYS A 206 10.62 9.19 -4.55
CA LYS A 206 11.81 10.07 -4.61
C LYS A 206 11.57 11.34 -3.80
N ILE A 207 10.38 11.93 -3.93
CA ILE A 207 9.98 13.11 -3.16
C ILE A 207 9.91 12.77 -1.67
N GLU A 208 9.34 11.61 -1.31
CA GLU A 208 9.28 11.15 0.08
C GLU A 208 10.69 10.94 0.68
N LYS A 209 11.63 10.38 -0.10
CA LYS A 209 13.02 10.23 0.33
C LYS A 209 13.70 11.59 0.57
N LEU A 210 13.42 12.57 -0.28
CA LEU A 210 13.90 13.94 -0.12
C LEU A 210 13.34 14.59 1.16
N LEU A 211 12.02 14.50 1.39
CA LEU A 211 11.36 15.08 2.56
C LEU A 211 11.82 14.47 3.89
N LYS A 212 12.27 13.21 3.87
CA LYS A 212 12.88 12.53 5.03
C LYS A 212 14.31 12.99 5.29
N ASP A 213 15.02 13.45 4.26
CA ASP A 213 16.40 13.92 4.34
C ASP A 213 16.42 15.45 4.46
N LYS A 214 16.10 15.97 5.65
CA LYS A 214 16.00 17.41 5.95
C LYS A 214 17.26 18.22 5.61
N LYS A 215 18.41 17.57 5.38
CA LYS A 215 19.67 18.22 5.01
C LYS A 215 19.75 18.55 3.51
N LYS A 216 18.84 18.04 2.68
CA LYS A 216 18.86 18.18 1.22
C LYS A 216 17.90 19.21 0.65
N VAL A 217 17.19 19.95 1.50
CA VAL A 217 16.30 21.03 1.07
C VAL A 217 16.86 22.34 1.60
N ASP A 218 17.12 23.29 0.71
CA ASP A 218 17.96 24.46 0.99
C ASP A 218 17.25 25.48 1.88
N THR A 219 15.91 25.52 1.86
CA THR A 219 15.12 26.46 2.69
C THR A 219 13.87 25.84 3.31
N SER A 220 13.37 26.44 4.40
CA SER A 220 12.11 26.03 5.04
C SER A 220 10.89 26.24 4.16
N GLU A 221 10.94 27.20 3.23
CA GLU A 221 9.84 27.50 2.31
C GLU A 221 9.80 26.52 1.14
N GLU A 222 10.95 26.22 0.54
CA GLU A 222 11.07 25.17 -0.48
C GLU A 222 10.60 23.82 0.05
N TYR A 223 10.94 23.48 1.30
CA TYR A 223 10.47 22.25 1.95
C TYR A 223 8.95 22.17 2.00
N LYS A 224 8.27 23.25 2.42
CA LYS A 224 6.81 23.28 2.51
C LYS A 224 6.15 23.12 1.15
N GLU A 225 6.71 23.75 0.11
CA GLU A 225 6.18 23.63 -1.24
C GLU A 225 6.36 22.22 -1.82
N ILE A 226 7.52 21.59 -1.61
CA ILE A 226 7.75 20.18 -1.98
C ILE A 226 6.80 19.24 -1.20
N GLU A 227 6.60 19.51 0.09
CA GLU A 227 5.66 18.75 0.93
C GLU A 227 4.21 18.91 0.44
N LYS A 228 3.82 20.13 0.05
CA LYS A 228 2.51 20.44 -0.52
C LYS A 228 2.30 19.74 -1.87
N LEU A 229 3.30 19.74 -2.75
CA LEU A 229 3.29 18.98 -4.00
C LEU A 229 3.10 17.48 -3.73
N TYR A 230 3.90 16.91 -2.84
CA TYR A 230 3.83 15.50 -2.47
C TYR A 230 2.44 15.11 -1.97
N ASN A 231 1.90 15.87 -1.02
CA ASN A 231 0.60 15.59 -0.43
C ASN A 231 -0.55 15.76 -1.43
N THR A 232 -0.51 16.78 -2.27
CA THR A 232 -1.53 17.03 -3.30
C THR A 232 -1.51 15.94 -4.37
N LYS A 233 -0.32 15.53 -4.82
CA LYS A 233 -0.16 14.44 -5.80
C LYS A 233 -0.65 13.10 -5.24
N LYS A 234 -0.31 12.79 -3.99
CA LYS A 234 -0.82 11.61 -3.28
C LYS A 234 -2.35 11.66 -3.13
N LYS A 235 -2.91 12.82 -2.84
CA LYS A 235 -4.36 13.04 -2.77
C LYS A 235 -5.02 12.79 -4.12
N PHE A 236 -4.46 13.32 -5.22
CA PHE A 236 -4.98 13.10 -6.56
C PHE A 236 -5.03 11.62 -6.94
N MET A 237 -3.93 10.90 -6.72
CA MET A 237 -3.89 9.45 -6.98
C MET A 237 -4.95 8.69 -6.18
N ASN A 238 -5.21 9.07 -4.92
CA ASN A 238 -6.26 8.46 -4.12
C ASN A 238 -7.66 8.75 -4.65
N ILE A 239 -7.91 9.96 -5.18
CA ILE A 239 -9.20 10.32 -5.81
C ILE A 239 -9.43 9.44 -7.05
N ILE A 240 -8.42 9.28 -7.90
CA ILE A 240 -8.49 8.42 -9.09
C ILE A 240 -8.77 6.97 -8.68
N PHE A 241 -8.03 6.44 -7.72
CA PHE A 241 -8.25 5.11 -7.17
C PHE A 241 -9.68 4.93 -6.64
N ASN A 242 -10.17 5.86 -5.82
CA ASN A 242 -11.51 5.78 -5.22
C ASN A 242 -12.61 5.83 -6.30
N THR A 243 -12.44 6.67 -7.32
CA THR A 243 -13.38 6.76 -8.45
C THR A 243 -13.44 5.44 -9.22
N HIS A 244 -12.30 4.82 -9.52
CA HIS A 244 -12.27 3.48 -10.13
C HIS A 244 -12.86 2.41 -9.21
N LYS A 245 -12.58 2.49 -7.91
CA LYS A 245 -13.13 1.55 -6.93
C LYS A 245 -14.65 1.65 -6.90
N GLU A 246 -15.22 2.84 -6.77
CA GLU A 246 -16.67 3.07 -6.80
C GLU A 246 -17.30 2.53 -8.10
N LYS A 247 -16.64 2.72 -9.25
CA LYS A 247 -17.14 2.25 -10.54
C LYS A 247 -17.06 0.73 -10.74
N TYR A 248 -15.95 0.12 -10.36
CA TYR A 248 -15.62 -1.26 -10.76
C TYR A 248 -15.71 -2.27 -9.61
N ASN A 249 -15.39 -1.88 -8.37
CA ASN A 249 -15.40 -2.78 -7.22
C ASN A 249 -15.55 -2.01 -5.89
N GLN A 250 -16.74 -1.46 -5.66
CA GLN A 250 -17.04 -0.55 -4.54
C GLN A 250 -16.64 -1.13 -3.19
N ASP A 251 -16.81 -2.45 -3.04
CA ASP A 251 -16.60 -3.15 -1.78
C ASP A 251 -15.20 -3.78 -1.66
N LEU A 252 -14.33 -3.69 -2.68
CA LEU A 252 -13.09 -4.46 -2.77
C LEU A 252 -13.33 -5.97 -2.54
N SER A 253 -14.37 -6.46 -3.20
CA SER A 253 -14.81 -7.84 -3.13
C SER A 253 -14.27 -8.67 -4.29
N PHE A 254 -13.76 -9.86 -4.02
CA PHE A 254 -13.14 -10.75 -5.00
C PHE A 254 -13.65 -12.18 -4.84
N SER A 255 -13.47 -13.02 -5.87
CA SER A 255 -13.79 -14.44 -5.79
C SER A 255 -12.88 -15.12 -4.78
N GLN A 256 -13.46 -15.93 -3.88
CA GLN A 256 -12.68 -16.71 -2.91
C GLN A 256 -11.71 -17.67 -3.60
N ASP A 257 -12.18 -18.42 -4.59
CA ASP A 257 -11.38 -19.43 -5.29
C ASP A 257 -10.13 -18.79 -5.92
N LEU A 258 -10.30 -17.61 -6.53
CA LEU A 258 -9.21 -16.84 -7.11
C LEU A 258 -8.16 -16.41 -6.08
N LEU A 259 -8.59 -16.00 -4.88
CA LEU A 259 -7.69 -15.61 -3.81
C LEU A 259 -6.97 -16.82 -3.21
N ASP A 260 -7.67 -17.95 -3.06
CA ASP A 260 -7.08 -19.23 -2.63
C ASP A 260 -5.98 -19.68 -3.62
N GLU A 261 -6.23 -19.58 -4.94
CA GLU A 261 -5.28 -19.93 -6.00
C GLU A 261 -3.97 -19.12 -5.94
N ILE A 262 -4.04 -17.82 -5.66
CA ILE A 262 -2.85 -16.97 -5.55
C ILE A 262 -2.16 -17.03 -4.18
N GLY A 263 -2.71 -17.82 -3.25
CA GLY A 263 -2.08 -18.14 -1.95
C GLY A 263 -2.59 -17.36 -0.74
N PHE A 264 -3.71 -16.64 -0.85
CA PHE A 264 -4.34 -16.04 0.33
C PHE A 264 -4.89 -17.11 1.27
N LYS A 265 -5.16 -16.71 2.52
CA LYS A 265 -5.83 -17.56 3.50
C LYS A 265 -7.16 -16.96 3.93
N LYS A 266 -8.12 -17.80 4.32
CA LYS A 266 -9.32 -17.34 5.00
C LYS A 266 -8.95 -16.73 6.37
N CYS A 267 -9.50 -15.56 6.67
CA CYS A 267 -9.34 -14.94 7.99
C CYS A 267 -9.92 -15.83 9.09
N LYS A 268 -9.11 -16.17 10.09
CA LYS A 268 -9.54 -16.97 11.25
C LYS A 268 -10.61 -16.27 12.09
N GLY A 269 -10.55 -14.94 12.21
CA GLY A 269 -11.54 -14.14 12.94
C GLY A 269 -12.92 -14.17 12.30
N CYS A 270 -13.00 -14.18 10.96
CA CYS A 270 -14.26 -14.26 10.25
C CYS A 270 -14.98 -15.60 10.45
N SER A 271 -14.22 -16.69 10.58
CA SER A 271 -14.78 -18.04 10.84
C SER A 271 -15.45 -18.16 12.22
N LEU A 272 -15.09 -17.31 13.18
CA LEU A 272 -15.64 -17.31 14.55
C LEU A 272 -16.88 -16.41 14.70
N GLN A 273 -17.08 -15.45 13.79
CA GLN A 273 -18.22 -14.53 13.84
C GLN A 273 -19.50 -15.14 13.26
N THR A 274 -19.38 -16.14 12.38
CA THR A 274 -20.55 -16.86 11.81
C THR A 274 -21.25 -17.76 12.82
N SER A 275 -20.57 -18.20 13.88
CA SER A 275 -21.13 -19.08 14.91
C SER A 275 -21.83 -18.32 16.06
N THR A 276 -21.48 -17.05 16.31
CA THR A 276 -22.07 -16.24 17.39
C THR A 276 -23.36 -15.52 16.98
N VAL A 277 -23.57 -15.25 15.69
CA VAL A 277 -24.86 -14.68 15.23
C VAL A 277 -25.98 -15.74 15.24
N SER A 278 -25.63 -17.03 15.10
CA SER A 278 -26.59 -18.13 15.14
C SER A 278 -27.16 -18.40 16.55
N SER A 279 -26.39 -18.15 17.61
CA SER A 279 -26.87 -18.40 18.99
C SER A 279 -27.73 -17.27 19.57
N TYR A 280 -27.63 -16.03 19.05
CA TYR A 280 -28.50 -14.93 19.49
C TYR A 280 -29.88 -14.95 18.84
N TYR A 281 -30.01 -15.50 17.62
CA TYR A 281 -31.32 -15.62 16.95
C TYR A 281 -32.15 -16.80 17.44
N TYR A 282 -31.56 -17.83 18.05
CA TYR A 282 -32.32 -18.93 18.66
C TYR A 282 -32.88 -18.62 20.06
N ASN A 283 -32.34 -17.63 20.77
CA ASN A 283 -32.82 -17.23 22.11
C ASN A 283 -33.83 -16.06 22.09
N LEU A 284 -34.26 -15.61 20.92
CA LEU A 284 -35.31 -14.58 20.77
C LEU A 284 -36.60 -15.11 20.12
N VAL A 285 -36.65 -16.41 19.80
CA VAL A 285 -37.84 -17.09 19.25
C VAL A 285 -38.15 -18.39 20.01
N SER A 286 -37.75 -18.47 21.28
CA SER A 286 -38.22 -19.51 22.20
C SER A 286 -38.83 -18.92 23.46
#